data_AF-M1P021-F1
#
_entry.id   AF-M1P021-F1
#
_cell.length_a   1.000
_cell.length_b   1.000
_cell.length_c   1.000
_cell.angle_alpha   90.00
_cell.angle_beta   90.00
_cell.angle_gamma   90.00
#
_symmetry.space_group_name_H-M   'P 1'
#
loop_
_entity.id
_entity.type
_entity.pdbx_description
1 polymer ?
#
loop_
_entity_poly.entity_id
_entity_poly.type
_entity_poly.pdbx_seq_one_letter_code
_entity_poly.pdbx_strand_id
1 'polypeptide(L)'
;MLRDLSLAAKSACSKEDQESLIPLIISLKELGAQAKKRGFLSLEDQLGSITDNFLKIGLQLIIDQTEPEVVSDILDSDIYYNESNGRELLKKIIIREGLLRIQAGDTSRNIFLCTRIFLGKIDNSAFA
;
A
#
# COMPACT_ATOMS: atom_id res chain seq x y z
N MET A 1 5.11 -12.72 -10.76
CA MET A 1 5.45 -11.37 -10.27
C MET A 1 4.22 -10.49 -10.43
N LEU A 2 3.56 -10.15 -9.32
CA LEU A 2 2.22 -9.59 -9.02
C LEU A 2 1.10 -9.38 -10.08
N ARG A 3 1.39 -9.31 -11.37
CA ARG A 3 0.43 -9.10 -12.47
C ARG A 3 0.00 -10.41 -13.13
N ASP A 4 -0.25 -11.41 -12.30
CA ASP A 4 -0.88 -12.64 -12.74
C ASP A 4 -2.40 -12.42 -12.80
N LEU A 5 -3.04 -12.83 -13.90
CA LEU A 5 -4.50 -12.84 -14.06
C LEU A 5 -5.19 -13.57 -12.89
N SER A 6 -4.54 -14.59 -12.33
CA SER A 6 -5.00 -15.31 -11.14
C SER A 6 -5.14 -14.39 -9.92
N LEU A 7 -4.20 -13.46 -9.73
CA LEU A 7 -4.22 -12.54 -8.60
C LEU A 7 -5.35 -11.51 -8.73
N ALA A 8 -5.58 -11.01 -9.94
CA ALA A 8 -6.66 -10.08 -10.24
C ALA A 8 -8.05 -10.69 -9.96
N ALA A 9 -8.24 -11.96 -10.31
CA ALA A 9 -9.47 -12.69 -10.00
C ALA A 9 -9.62 -12.91 -8.48
N LYS A 10 -8.54 -13.30 -7.79
CA LYS A 10 -8.54 -13.53 -6.34
C LYS A 10 -8.77 -12.26 -5.53
N SER A 11 -8.30 -11.11 -6.01
CA SER A 11 -8.46 -9.80 -5.34
C SER A 11 -9.79 -9.12 -5.64
N ALA A 12 -10.67 -9.75 -6.43
CA ALA A 12 -11.98 -9.19 -6.74
C ALA A 12 -12.82 -9.09 -5.44
N CYS A 13 -13.40 -7.92 -5.21
CA CYS A 13 -14.23 -7.63 -4.04
C CYS A 13 -15.41 -6.72 -4.41
N SER A 14 -16.33 -6.48 -3.47
CA SER A 14 -17.50 -5.63 -3.70
C SER A 14 -17.12 -4.14 -3.83
N LYS A 15 -18.10 -3.29 -4.21
CA LYS A 15 -17.89 -1.83 -4.19
C LYS A 15 -17.70 -1.33 -2.76
N GLU A 16 -18.50 -1.81 -1.82
CA GLU A 16 -18.41 -1.50 -0.39
C GLU A 16 -17.03 -1.87 0.19
N ASP A 17 -16.48 -3.03 -0.21
CA ASP A 17 -15.12 -3.42 0.16
C ASP A 17 -14.09 -2.40 -0.34
N GLN A 18 -14.22 -1.92 -1.58
CA GLN A 18 -13.32 -0.90 -2.13
C GLN A 18 -13.50 0.46 -1.45
N GLU A 19 -14.72 0.86 -1.11
CA GLU A 19 -15.00 2.09 -0.34
C GLU A 19 -14.30 2.05 1.01
N SER A 20 -14.31 0.89 1.68
CA SER A 20 -13.63 0.70 2.97
C SER A 20 -12.10 0.87 2.91
N LEU A 21 -11.51 0.85 1.71
CA LEU A 21 -10.07 1.00 1.49
C LEU A 21 -9.65 2.44 1.14
N ILE A 22 -10.60 3.37 0.96
CA ILE A 22 -10.29 4.79 0.72
C ILE A 22 -9.37 5.40 1.79
N PRO A 23 -9.59 5.17 3.11
CA PRO A 23 -8.73 5.73 4.15
C PRO A 23 -7.26 5.27 4.02
N LEU A 24 -7.03 4.04 3.56
CA LEU A 24 -5.69 3.52 3.31
C LEU A 24 -4.97 4.32 2.21
N ILE A 25 -5.67 4.65 1.12
CA ILE A 25 -5.11 5.46 0.02
C ILE A 25 -4.66 6.83 0.52
N ILE A 26 -5.49 7.46 1.36
CA ILE A 26 -5.20 8.76 1.97
C ILE A 26 -3.99 8.64 2.89
N SER A 27 -3.96 7.62 3.75
CA SER A 27 -2.84 7.37 4.67
C SER A 27 -1.52 7.15 3.93
N LEU A 28 -1.49 6.35 2.86
CA LEU A 28 -0.27 6.13 2.06
C LEU A 28 0.25 7.42 1.41
N LYS A 29 -0.67 8.26 0.90
CA LYS A 29 -0.33 9.58 0.35
C LYS A 29 0.32 10.48 1.41
N GLU A 30 -0.20 10.46 2.63
CA GLU A 30 0.30 11.25 3.76
C GLU A 30 1.66 10.76 4.24
N LEU A 31 1.84 9.44 4.40
CA LEU A 31 3.12 8.81 4.73
C LEU A 31 4.20 9.20 3.71
N GLY A 32 3.89 9.15 2.41
CA GLY A 32 4.81 9.59 1.37
C GLY A 32 5.13 11.09 1.42
N ALA A 33 4.14 11.93 1.77
CA ALA A 33 4.37 13.35 1.97
C ALA A 33 5.35 13.62 3.13
N GLN A 34 5.20 12.87 4.23
CA GLN A 34 6.07 12.98 5.40
C GLN A 34 7.47 12.47 5.08
N ALA A 35 7.60 11.26 4.53
CA ALA A 35 8.87 10.68 4.12
C ALA A 35 9.70 11.63 3.24
N LYS A 36 9.05 12.25 2.25
CA LYS A 36 9.72 13.19 1.33
C LYS A 36 10.16 14.50 2.00
N LYS A 37 9.38 15.00 2.97
CA LYS A 37 9.67 16.29 3.64
C LYS A 37 10.64 16.16 4.80
N ARG A 38 10.57 15.04 5.54
CA ARG A 38 11.23 14.86 6.85
C ARG A 38 12.14 13.63 6.90
N GLY A 39 12.20 12.83 5.83
CA GLY A 39 12.97 11.58 5.77
C GLY A 39 12.22 10.38 6.38
N PHE A 40 12.72 9.17 6.14
CA PHE A 40 12.04 7.94 6.58
C PHE A 40 12.02 7.75 8.10
N LEU A 41 13.04 8.21 8.82
CA LEU A 41 13.06 8.15 10.30
C LEU A 41 11.87 8.90 10.93
N SER A 42 11.34 9.94 10.26
CA SER A 42 10.14 10.64 10.75
C SER A 42 8.87 9.79 10.73
N LEU A 43 8.91 8.62 10.08
CA LEU A 43 7.81 7.68 10.03
C LEU A 43 7.79 6.72 11.23
N GLU A 44 8.86 6.67 12.05
CA GLU A 44 8.89 5.83 13.26
C GLU A 44 7.76 6.20 14.23
N ASP A 45 7.48 7.49 14.39
CA ASP A 45 6.38 7.99 15.21
C ASP A 45 5.01 7.49 14.74
N GLN A 46 4.86 7.17 13.45
CA GLN A 46 3.63 6.64 12.86
C GLN A 46 3.52 5.11 12.99
N LEU A 47 4.63 4.39 13.15
CA LEU A 47 4.59 2.92 13.29
C LEU A 47 3.75 2.45 14.48
N GLY A 48 3.70 3.25 15.55
CA GLY A 48 2.90 2.95 16.75
C GLY A 48 1.39 3.05 16.53
N SER A 49 0.93 3.87 15.58
CA SER A 49 -0.49 4.09 15.28
C SER A 49 -1.01 3.19 14.15
N ILE A 50 -0.12 2.59 13.36
CA ILE A 50 -0.49 1.66 12.29
C ILE A 50 -0.95 0.33 12.89
N THR A 51 -2.23 0.02 12.69
CA THR A 51 -2.86 -1.22 13.15
C THR A 51 -2.70 -2.38 12.16
N ASP A 52 -2.53 -2.07 10.87
CA ASP A 52 -2.37 -3.06 9.83
C ASP A 52 -0.95 -3.65 9.86
N ASN A 53 -0.85 -4.94 10.19
CA ASN A 53 0.44 -5.59 10.37
C ASN A 53 1.26 -5.66 9.07
N PHE A 54 0.61 -5.84 7.92
CA PHE A 54 1.28 -5.91 6.63
C PHE A 54 1.89 -4.55 6.26
N LEU A 55 1.14 -3.46 6.45
CA LEU A 55 1.64 -2.10 6.29
C LEU A 55 2.77 -1.80 7.27
N LYS A 56 2.62 -2.18 8.53
CA LYS A 56 3.62 -1.95 9.58
C LYS A 56 4.96 -2.59 9.24
N ILE A 57 4.95 -3.86 8.83
CA ILE A 57 6.16 -4.59 8.42
C ILE A 57 6.80 -3.90 7.22
N GLY A 58 6.03 -3.59 6.18
CA GLY A 58 6.57 -2.96 4.99
C GLY A 58 7.13 -1.56 5.24
N LEU A 59 6.52 -0.78 6.13
CA LEU A 59 7.02 0.53 6.53
C LEU A 59 8.32 0.42 7.34
N GLN A 60 8.42 -0.56 8.25
CA GLN A 60 9.64 -0.84 9.00
C GLN A 60 10.81 -1.16 8.06
N LEU A 61 10.60 -2.02 7.05
CA LEU A 61 11.63 -2.36 6.08
C LEU A 61 12.19 -1.13 5.34
N ILE A 62 11.32 -0.17 5.00
CA ILE A 62 11.72 1.09 4.36
C ILE A 62 12.51 1.97 5.33
N ILE A 63 12.06 2.08 6.59
CA ILE A 63 12.77 2.83 7.64
C ILE A 63 14.18 2.27 7.86
N ASP A 64 14.29 0.94 7.86
CA ASP A 64 15.54 0.20 8.00
C ASP A 64 16.42 0.26 6.73
N GLN A 65 16.00 1.01 5.71
CA GLN A 65 16.70 1.20 4.43
C GLN A 65 17.00 -0.13 3.70
N THR A 66 16.08 -1.09 3.82
CA THR A 66 16.16 -2.34 3.07
C THR A 66 16.05 -2.07 1.57
N GLU A 67 16.87 -2.73 0.75
CA GLU A 67 16.87 -2.53 -0.71
C GLU A 67 15.48 -2.76 -1.33
N PRO A 68 15.04 -1.96 -2.33
CA PRO A 68 13.69 -2.04 -2.88
C PRO A 68 13.28 -3.40 -3.43
N GLU A 69 14.21 -4.12 -4.05
CA GLU A 69 13.98 -5.47 -4.57
C GLU A 69 13.68 -6.45 -3.44
N VAL A 70 14.41 -6.34 -2.33
CA VAL A 70 14.20 -7.17 -1.14
C VAL A 70 12.87 -6.83 -0.45
N VAL A 71 12.52 -5.54 -0.34
CA VAL A 71 11.19 -5.12 0.18
C VAL A 71 10.08 -5.71 -0.69
N SER A 72 10.22 -5.60 -2.02
CA SER A 72 9.27 -6.16 -2.97
C SER A 72 9.11 -7.67 -2.79
N ASP A 73 10.21 -8.42 -2.69
CA ASP A 73 10.18 -9.88 -2.56
C ASP A 73 9.56 -10.35 -1.24
N ILE A 74 9.83 -9.64 -0.14
CA ILE A 74 9.23 -9.95 1.18
C ILE A 74 7.71 -9.72 1.12
N LEU A 75 7.26 -8.59 0.57
CA LEU A 75 5.84 -8.27 0.46
C LEU A 75 5.12 -9.20 -0.53
N ASP A 76 5.77 -9.59 -1.64
CA ASP A 76 5.26 -10.61 -2.57
C ASP A 76 5.07 -11.94 -1.86
N SER A 77 6.04 -12.35 -1.05
CA SER A 77 5.99 -13.62 -0.33
C SER A 77 4.75 -13.70 0.56
N ASP A 78 4.44 -12.65 1.33
CA ASP A 78 3.22 -12.64 2.13
C ASP A 78 1.94 -12.64 1.28
N ILE A 79 1.92 -11.93 0.15
CA ILE A 79 0.78 -11.91 -0.78
C ILE A 79 0.52 -13.29 -1.41
N TYR A 80 1.57 -14.04 -1.73
CA TYR A 80 1.46 -15.32 -2.42
C TYR A 80 1.26 -16.52 -1.50
N TYR A 81 1.87 -16.50 -0.31
CA TYR A 81 1.89 -17.66 0.60
C TYR A 81 0.88 -17.57 1.75
N ASN A 82 0.42 -16.37 2.12
CA ASN A 82 -0.58 -16.22 3.19
C ASN A 82 -1.98 -16.04 2.62
N GLU A 83 -2.94 -16.80 3.14
CA GLU A 83 -4.33 -16.73 2.71
C GLU A 83 -4.92 -15.34 2.95
N SER A 84 -5.74 -14.89 1.99
CA SER A 84 -6.44 -13.61 2.07
C SER A 84 -7.73 -13.71 1.26
N ASN A 85 -8.82 -13.16 1.79
CA ASN A 85 -10.02 -12.94 0.99
C ASN A 85 -9.77 -11.80 -0.02
N GLY A 86 -10.69 -11.60 -0.98
CA GLY A 86 -10.46 -10.65 -2.07
C GLY A 86 -10.21 -9.20 -1.61
N ARG A 87 -10.94 -8.73 -0.60
CA ARG A 87 -10.72 -7.40 0.01
C ARG A 87 -9.34 -7.29 0.64
N GLU A 88 -8.96 -8.28 1.45
CA GLU A 88 -7.68 -8.29 2.15
C GLU A 88 -6.50 -8.37 1.17
N LEU A 89 -6.63 -9.19 0.13
CA LEU A 89 -5.63 -9.31 -0.93
C LEU A 89 -5.48 -7.98 -1.69
N LEU A 90 -6.59 -7.32 -2.05
CA LEU A 90 -6.57 -6.01 -2.69
C LEU A 90 -5.88 -4.96 -1.80
N LYS A 91 -6.18 -4.98 -0.49
CA LYS A 91 -5.55 -4.10 0.51
C LYS A 91 -4.02 -4.30 0.54
N LYS A 92 -3.53 -5.54 0.58
CA LYS A 92 -2.10 -5.86 0.55
C LYS A 92 -1.42 -5.39 -0.75
N ILE A 93 -2.07 -5.59 -1.90
CA ILE A 93 -1.58 -5.10 -3.19
C ILE A 93 -1.42 -3.57 -3.18
N ILE A 94 -2.43 -2.85 -2.67
CA ILE A 94 -2.42 -1.40 -2.53
C ILE A 94 -1.30 -0.92 -1.60
N ILE A 95 -1.16 -1.56 -0.42
CA ILE A 95 -0.10 -1.25 0.55
C ILE A 95 1.26 -1.42 -0.10
N ARG A 96 1.51 -2.57 -0.73
CA ARG A 96 2.77 -2.87 -1.39
C ARG A 96 3.11 -1.83 -2.45
N GLU A 97 2.17 -1.51 -3.34
CA GLU A 97 2.41 -0.47 -4.35
C GLU A 97 2.72 0.87 -3.69
N GLY A 98 1.93 1.29 -2.70
CA GLY A 98 2.15 2.54 -1.99
C GLY A 98 3.53 2.64 -1.33
N LEU A 99 3.95 1.58 -0.64
CA LEU A 99 5.25 1.52 0.03
C LEU A 99 6.42 1.61 -0.95
N LEU A 100 6.37 0.88 -2.07
CA LEU A 100 7.42 0.96 -3.09
C LEU A 100 7.52 2.36 -3.72
N ARG A 101 6.38 3.05 -3.90
CA ARG A 101 6.36 4.45 -4.36
C ARG A 101 6.94 5.40 -3.32
N ILE A 102 6.60 5.22 -2.05
CA ILE A 102 7.17 6.00 -0.94
C ILE A 102 8.70 5.84 -0.92
N GLN A 103 9.18 4.60 -0.99
CA GLN A 103 10.61 4.30 -1.01
C GLN A 103 11.32 4.91 -2.22
N ALA A 104 10.69 4.88 -3.39
CA ALA A 104 11.20 5.52 -4.61
C ALA A 104 11.23 7.06 -4.56
N GLY A 105 10.73 7.69 -3.48
CA GLY A 105 10.70 9.14 -3.32
C GLY A 105 9.64 9.85 -4.17
N ASP A 106 8.60 9.11 -4.59
CA ASP A 106 7.52 9.66 -5.40
C ASP A 106 6.79 10.81 -4.70
N THR A 107 6.13 11.66 -5.49
CA THR A 107 5.27 12.70 -4.93
C THR A 107 4.00 12.10 -4.35
N SER A 108 3.40 12.77 -3.35
CA SER A 108 2.09 12.39 -2.81
C SER A 108 1.02 12.24 -3.89
N ARG A 109 1.11 13.03 -4.97
CA ARG A 109 0.23 12.91 -6.14
C ARG A 109 0.43 11.58 -6.88
N ASN A 110 1.67 11.19 -7.16
CA ASN A 110 1.97 9.93 -7.84
C ASN A 110 1.54 8.74 -6.98
N ILE A 111 1.88 8.75 -5.69
CA ILE A 111 1.47 7.70 -4.73
C ILE A 111 -0.04 7.53 -4.76
N PHE A 112 -0.80 8.64 -4.63
CA PHE A 112 -2.26 8.62 -4.70
C PHE A 112 -2.79 8.04 -6.02
N LEU A 113 -2.25 8.45 -7.17
CA LEU A 113 -2.70 7.96 -8.47
C LEU A 113 -2.43 6.46 -8.65
N CYS A 114 -1.24 5.99 -8.26
CA CYS A 114 -0.83 4.60 -8.38
C CYS A 114 -1.60 3.67 -7.44
N THR A 115 -1.97 4.12 -6.24
CA THR A 115 -2.72 3.30 -5.29
C THR A 115 -4.22 3.34 -5.54
N ARG A 116 -4.78 4.49 -5.94
CA ARG A 116 -6.21 4.63 -6.24
C ARG A 116 -6.66 3.79 -7.43
N ILE A 117 -5.80 3.53 -8.41
CA ILE A 117 -6.17 2.78 -9.64
C ILE A 117 -6.75 1.38 -9.34
N PHE A 118 -6.41 0.80 -8.19
CA PHE A 118 -6.94 -0.47 -7.73
C PHE A 118 -8.40 -0.41 -7.26
N LEU A 119 -8.90 0.77 -6.90
CA LEU A 119 -10.29 1.01 -6.47
C LEU A 119 -11.18 1.38 -7.67
N GLY A 120 -11.17 0.53 -8.70
CA GLY A 120 -11.81 0.82 -9.99
C GLY A 120 -13.36 0.93 -9.96
N LYS A 121 -14.02 0.55 -8.87
CA LYS A 121 -15.48 0.72 -8.68
C LYS A 121 -15.85 2.03 -7.97
N ILE A 122 -14.85 2.82 -7.58
CA ILE A 122 -15.01 4.04 -6.77
C ILE A 122 -14.84 5.28 -7.64
N ASP A 123 -15.81 6.19 -7.54
CA ASP A 123 -15.78 7.47 -8.23
C ASP A 123 -14.73 8.42 -7.62
N ASN A 124 -14.11 9.25 -8.46
CA ASN A 124 -13.07 10.18 -8.02
C ASN A 124 -13.55 11.17 -6.94
N SER A 125 -14.85 11.48 -6.90
CA SER A 125 -15.44 12.35 -5.89
C SER A 125 -15.39 11.77 -4.47
N ALA A 126 -15.23 10.46 -4.31
CA ALA A 126 -15.14 9.81 -3.01
C ALA A 126 -13.79 10.01 -2.30
N PHE A 127 -12.80 10.59 -2.98
CA PHE A 127 -11.46 10.87 -2.46
C PHE A 127 -11.22 12.37 -2.18
N ALA A 128 -12.27 13.19 -2.29
CA ALA A 128 -12.23 14.64 -2.11
C ALA A 128 -12.24 15.02 -0.62
#